data_AF-A0A8K0KMM9-F1
#
_entry.id   AF-A0A8K0KMM9-F1
#
_cell.length_a   1.000
_cell.length_b   1.000
_cell.length_c   1.000
_cell.angle_alpha   90.00
_cell.angle_beta   90.00
_cell.angle_gamma   90.00
#
_symmetry.space_group_name_H-M   'P 1'
#
loop_
_entity.id
_entity.type
_entity.pdbx_description
1 polymer ?
#
loop_
_entity_poly.entity_id
_entity_poly.type
_entity_poly.pdbx_seq_one_letter_code
_entity_poly.pdbx_strand_id
1 'polypeptide(L)'
;MKVKDKSTPKTILSEGGVKAIIWSDTFHLAILMITLIILIVKGTIDAGGVGTVWNDNYNSGRIELFNFDPDPTIRHSFWTVFVGGTIYWTAICAVNQNAIQRFLSLPSMRDVYKTVWLATAGKIIIYTLLFYIGMLIYSTYKNCDPLASKMVKRTDQLLPLYVLDEMGTWAGFPGTLVASVFSASIGAVATMLNGMTAVTVRDFVQGMLRKKLTEVEAGTLSKFICLGFGLASLGFVFLVSQIGGLLQTAYSITGLVGGVGLGIYTLGVFFPWANWKGALGGIICSFAFMIWVVWGAVMASKDGYQSAHRKPISVENCLCNATLEVSQEPSEYILPIYKVSYLWYTGMSMTLSIIVGIIISGLTVFQDPRELDHALISPIAKLFFILVI
;
A
#
# COMPACT_ATOMS: atom_id res chain seq x y z
N MET A 1 -17.25 27.47 2.46
CA MET A 1 -17.37 26.02 2.69
C MET A 1 -18.38 25.76 3.80
N LYS A 2 -19.67 25.70 3.46
CA LYS A 2 -20.75 25.16 4.30
C LYS A 2 -21.50 24.18 3.41
N VAL A 3 -20.89 23.02 3.14
CA VAL A 3 -21.59 21.90 2.49
C VAL A 3 -21.99 20.96 3.62
N LYS A 4 -23.00 21.40 4.40
CA LYS A 4 -23.87 20.45 5.09
C LYS A 4 -24.90 20.06 4.04
N ASP A 5 -24.51 19.18 3.14
CA ASP A 5 -25.50 18.45 2.37
C ASP A 5 -26.18 17.48 3.35
N LYS A 6 -27.40 17.84 3.76
CA LYS A 6 -28.27 17.03 4.61
C LYS A 6 -28.81 15.79 3.88
N SER A 7 -28.39 15.54 2.63
CA SER A 7 -28.87 14.41 1.83
C SER A 7 -27.95 13.18 1.80
N THR A 8 -26.76 13.21 2.42
CA THR A 8 -26.01 11.96 2.65
C THR A 8 -26.80 11.07 3.62
N PRO A 9 -27.31 9.91 3.20
CA PRO A 9 -28.03 9.03 4.11
C PRO A 9 -27.06 8.58 5.19
N LYS A 10 -27.40 8.91 6.45
CA LYS A 10 -26.72 8.48 7.67
C LYS A 10 -26.84 6.95 7.92
N THR A 11 -27.13 6.16 6.90
CA THR A 11 -27.87 4.89 7.04
C THR A 11 -27.21 3.67 6.40
N ILE A 12 -25.88 3.62 6.31
CA ILE A 12 -25.18 2.36 5.93
C ILE A 12 -24.24 1.85 7.03
N LEU A 13 -23.86 2.71 7.96
CA LEU A 13 -23.04 2.35 9.11
C LEU A 13 -23.79 2.86 10.33
N SER A 14 -24.37 1.96 11.12
CA SER A 14 -25.03 2.35 12.36
C SER A 14 -24.07 3.27 13.14
N GLU A 15 -24.56 4.41 13.64
CA GLU A 15 -23.71 5.37 14.35
C GLU A 15 -22.99 4.74 15.55
N GLY A 16 -23.44 3.55 16.01
CA GLY A 16 -22.73 2.68 16.96
C GLY A 16 -21.70 1.73 16.34
N GLY A 17 -21.93 1.18 15.14
CA GLY A 17 -21.06 0.18 14.50
C GLY A 17 -19.70 0.73 14.08
N VAL A 18 -19.65 1.89 13.43
CA VAL A 18 -18.35 2.49 13.05
C VAL A 18 -17.57 2.96 14.27
N LYS A 19 -18.25 3.52 15.27
CA LYS A 19 -17.59 3.93 16.51
C LYS A 19 -17.00 2.71 17.24
N ALA A 20 -17.74 1.61 17.33
CA ALA A 20 -17.25 0.38 17.94
C ALA A 20 -16.03 -0.17 17.19
N ILE A 21 -16.05 -0.19 15.85
CA ILE A 21 -14.92 -0.62 15.01
C ILE A 21 -13.70 0.28 15.25
N ILE A 22 -13.88 1.60 15.28
CA ILE A 22 -12.77 2.54 15.52
C ILE A 22 -12.16 2.32 16.91
N TRP A 23 -13.00 2.10 17.93
CA TRP A 23 -12.53 1.81 19.29
C TRP A 23 -11.77 0.48 19.38
N SER A 24 -12.27 -0.58 18.74
CA SER A 24 -11.56 -1.87 18.68
C SER A 24 -10.23 -1.75 17.94
N ASP A 25 -10.20 -1.04 16.81
CA ASP A 25 -8.97 -0.83 16.05
C ASP A 25 -7.94 -0.03 16.86
N THR A 26 -8.40 0.98 17.59
CA THR A 26 -7.54 1.79 18.49
C THR A 26 -6.96 0.93 19.61
N PHE A 27 -7.77 0.07 20.21
CA PHE A 27 -7.33 -0.84 21.26
C PHE A 27 -6.31 -1.86 20.76
N HIS A 28 -6.54 -2.49 19.60
CA HIS A 28 -5.58 -3.42 19.01
C HIS A 28 -4.28 -2.74 18.61
N LEU A 29 -4.34 -1.51 18.11
CA LEU A 29 -3.14 -0.72 17.82
C LEU A 29 -2.33 -0.46 19.10
N ALA A 30 -2.98 -0.14 20.22
CA ALA A 30 -2.30 0.06 21.50
C ALA A 30 -1.61 -1.22 21.99
N ILE A 31 -2.29 -2.37 21.91
CA ILE A 31 -1.70 -3.68 22.25
C ILE A 31 -0.51 -4.00 21.35
N LEU A 32 -0.65 -3.78 20.03
CA LEU A 32 0.44 -3.99 19.08
C LEU A 32 1.65 -3.12 19.44
N MET A 33 1.44 -1.85 19.76
CA MET A 33 2.53 -0.95 20.18
C MET A 33 3.23 -1.44 21.44
N ILE A 34 2.47 -1.84 22.47
CA ILE A 34 3.03 -2.35 23.74
C ILE A 34 3.84 -3.62 23.49
N THR A 35 3.29 -4.57 22.75
CA THR A 35 3.97 -5.85 22.45
C THR A 35 5.23 -5.65 21.62
N LEU A 36 5.23 -4.77 20.61
CA LEU A 36 6.43 -4.44 19.85
C LEU A 36 7.51 -3.79 20.73
N ILE A 37 7.13 -2.87 21.63
CA ILE A 37 8.09 -2.23 22.55
C ILE A 37 8.71 -3.26 23.49
N ILE A 38 7.91 -4.15 24.07
CA ILE A 38 8.41 -5.22 24.95
C ILE A 38 9.36 -6.15 24.19
N LEU A 39 9.01 -6.54 22.96
CA LEU A 39 9.86 -7.33 22.07
C LEU A 39 11.21 -6.66 21.82
N ILE A 40 11.18 -5.35 21.53
CA ILE A 40 12.38 -4.55 21.28
C ILE A 40 13.27 -4.48 22.52
N VAL A 41 12.70 -4.20 23.70
CA VAL A 41 13.47 -4.07 24.94
C VAL A 41 14.16 -5.37 25.29
N LYS A 42 13.41 -6.49 25.30
CA LYS A 42 14.00 -7.80 25.61
C LYS A 42 15.02 -8.21 24.55
N GLY A 43 14.65 -8.19 23.27
CA GLY A 43 15.53 -8.61 22.19
C GLY A 43 16.83 -7.81 22.14
N THR A 44 16.78 -6.53 22.53
CA THR A 44 17.99 -5.70 22.66
C THR A 44 18.88 -6.13 23.84
N ILE A 45 18.29 -6.51 24.97
CA ILE A 45 19.04 -7.00 26.14
C ILE A 45 19.72 -8.32 25.79
N ASP A 46 18.98 -9.24 25.18
CA ASP A 46 19.47 -10.58 24.83
C ASP A 46 20.53 -10.54 23.71
N ALA A 47 20.41 -9.59 22.77
CA ALA A 47 21.44 -9.31 21.76
C ALA A 47 22.70 -8.60 22.30
N GLY A 48 22.77 -8.31 23.60
CA GLY A 48 23.94 -7.65 24.22
C GLY A 48 23.97 -6.12 24.05
N GLY A 49 22.82 -5.49 23.85
CA GLY A 49 22.63 -4.04 23.83
C GLY A 49 22.50 -3.42 22.44
N VAL A 50 22.01 -2.17 22.40
CA VAL A 50 21.76 -1.41 21.14
C VAL A 50 23.04 -1.28 20.31
N GLY A 51 24.19 -1.09 20.96
CA GLY A 51 25.48 -0.94 20.28
C GLY A 51 25.88 -2.18 19.47
N THR A 52 25.66 -3.38 20.03
CA THR A 52 25.94 -4.66 19.36
C THR A 52 25.03 -4.83 18.14
N VAL A 53 23.73 -4.59 18.31
CA VAL A 53 22.75 -4.66 17.22
C VAL A 53 23.11 -3.71 16.08
N TRP A 54 23.46 -2.46 16.41
CA TRP A 54 23.87 -1.48 15.40
C TRP A 54 25.15 -1.91 14.67
N ASN A 55 26.17 -2.33 15.41
CA ASN A 55 27.46 -2.72 14.86
C ASN A 55 27.35 -3.96 13.95
N ASP A 56 26.55 -4.96 14.33
CA ASP A 56 26.28 -6.13 13.50
C ASP A 56 25.65 -5.75 12.15
N ASN A 57 24.66 -4.85 12.16
CA ASN A 57 23.99 -4.40 10.95
C ASN A 57 24.86 -3.45 10.11
N TYR A 58 25.71 -2.65 10.75
CA TYR A 58 26.64 -1.75 10.08
C TYR A 58 27.76 -2.54 9.38
N ASN A 59 28.41 -3.47 10.07
CA ASN A 59 29.51 -4.28 9.53
C ASN A 59 29.07 -5.22 8.41
N SER A 60 27.82 -5.64 8.40
CA SER A 60 27.23 -6.43 7.32
C SER A 60 26.82 -5.60 6.09
N GLY A 61 27.02 -4.28 6.12
CA GLY A 61 26.66 -3.38 5.03
C GLY A 61 25.15 -3.29 4.79
N ARG A 62 24.33 -3.52 5.82
CA ARG A 62 22.86 -3.47 5.74
C ARG A 62 22.28 -2.09 6.07
N ILE A 63 23.07 -1.24 6.73
CA ILE A 63 22.72 0.15 7.01
C ILE A 63 23.17 1.02 5.83
N GLU A 64 22.27 1.19 4.86
CA GLU A 64 22.47 2.06 3.69
C GLU A 64 21.52 3.27 3.77
N LEU A 65 21.94 4.33 4.48
CA LEU A 65 21.06 5.48 4.78
C LEU A 65 20.80 6.38 3.57
N PHE A 66 21.79 6.56 2.70
CA PHE A 66 21.79 7.60 1.67
C PHE A 66 22.32 7.08 0.33
N ASN A 67 21.55 6.22 -0.33
CA ASN A 67 21.81 5.85 -1.72
C ASN A 67 21.16 6.87 -2.67
N PHE A 68 21.94 7.83 -3.18
CA PHE A 68 21.50 8.90 -4.08
C PHE A 68 21.59 8.56 -5.57
N ASP A 69 21.85 7.30 -5.92
CA ASP A 69 21.93 6.85 -7.31
C ASP A 69 20.55 7.06 -8.01
N PRO A 70 20.53 7.82 -9.13
CA PRO A 70 19.31 8.12 -9.88
C PRO A 70 18.79 6.94 -10.73
N ASP A 71 19.47 5.80 -10.76
CA ASP A 71 19.00 4.62 -11.51
C ASP A 71 17.61 4.15 -11.00
N PRO A 72 16.57 4.19 -11.86
CA PRO A 72 15.21 3.81 -11.49
C PRO A 72 15.04 2.30 -11.27
N THR A 73 16.04 1.48 -11.63
CA THR A 73 16.04 0.02 -11.42
C THR A 73 16.45 -0.37 -10.00
N ILE A 74 17.09 0.54 -9.26
CA ILE A 74 17.44 0.32 -7.86
C ILE A 74 16.16 0.25 -7.04
N ARG A 75 15.99 -0.88 -6.32
CA ARG A 75 14.79 -1.16 -5.53
C ARG A 75 14.44 -0.03 -4.56
N HIS A 76 15.43 0.45 -3.80
CA HIS A 76 15.28 1.49 -2.78
C HIS A 76 16.45 2.49 -2.83
N SER A 77 16.39 3.47 -3.73
CA SER A 77 17.22 4.68 -3.68
C SER A 77 16.46 5.85 -3.05
N PHE A 78 17.17 6.92 -2.69
CA PHE A 78 16.57 8.18 -2.23
C PHE A 78 15.47 8.65 -3.17
N TRP A 79 15.69 8.60 -4.49
CA TRP A 79 14.72 9.03 -5.49
C TRP A 79 13.48 8.15 -5.52
N THR A 80 13.65 6.83 -5.50
CA THR A 80 12.51 5.89 -5.52
C THR A 80 11.64 6.03 -4.27
N VAL A 81 12.26 6.20 -3.10
CA VAL A 81 11.56 6.29 -1.81
C VAL A 81 10.95 7.68 -1.63
N PHE A 82 11.70 8.74 -1.91
CA PHE A 82 11.22 10.11 -1.72
C PHE A 82 10.22 10.51 -2.80
N VAL A 83 10.58 10.44 -4.08
CA VAL A 83 9.71 10.87 -5.19
C VAL A 83 8.62 9.83 -5.43
N GLY A 84 9.00 8.58 -5.70
CA GLY A 84 8.04 7.50 -5.94
C GLY A 84 7.12 7.26 -4.75
N GLY A 85 7.67 7.24 -3.53
CA GLY A 85 6.89 7.12 -2.30
C GLY A 85 5.96 8.31 -2.05
N THR A 86 6.37 9.55 -2.35
CA THR A 86 5.46 10.71 -2.24
C THR A 86 4.26 10.55 -3.16
N ILE A 87 4.48 10.21 -4.45
CA ILE A 87 3.38 10.00 -5.41
C ILE A 87 2.47 8.86 -4.95
N TYR A 88 3.06 7.75 -4.46
CA TYR A 88 2.32 6.63 -3.89
C TYR A 88 1.41 7.06 -2.72
N TRP A 89 1.97 7.77 -1.73
CA TRP A 89 1.18 8.21 -0.58
C TRP A 89 0.15 9.28 -0.95
N THR A 90 0.44 10.14 -1.93
CA THR A 90 -0.55 11.07 -2.50
C THR A 90 -1.73 10.30 -3.09
N ALA A 91 -1.50 9.25 -3.88
CA ALA A 91 -2.58 8.42 -4.42
C ALA A 91 -3.43 7.79 -3.30
N ILE A 92 -2.78 7.26 -2.26
CA ILE A 92 -3.46 6.66 -1.10
C ILE A 92 -4.29 7.68 -0.32
N CYS A 93 -3.84 8.92 -0.19
CA CYS A 93 -4.57 9.94 0.58
C CYS A 93 -5.61 10.69 -0.24
N ALA A 94 -5.32 11.02 -1.50
CA ALA A 94 -6.13 11.93 -2.30
C ALA A 94 -7.22 11.23 -3.12
N VAL A 95 -7.04 9.94 -3.44
CA VAL A 95 -7.91 9.22 -4.38
C VAL A 95 -8.57 7.99 -3.75
N ASN A 96 -7.95 7.41 -2.72
CA ASN A 96 -8.49 6.22 -2.09
C ASN A 96 -9.82 6.54 -1.38
N GLN A 97 -10.86 5.79 -1.74
CA GLN A 97 -12.20 5.98 -1.21
C GLN A 97 -12.24 5.93 0.33
N ASN A 98 -11.48 5.03 0.96
CA ASN A 98 -11.45 4.92 2.42
C ASN A 98 -10.83 6.15 3.09
N ALA A 99 -9.83 6.78 2.45
CA ALA A 99 -9.20 7.99 2.96
C ALA A 99 -10.14 9.19 2.81
N ILE A 100 -10.71 9.38 1.62
CA ILE A 100 -11.62 10.49 1.33
C ILE A 100 -12.85 10.44 2.24
N GLN A 101 -13.46 9.26 2.42
CA GLN A 101 -14.62 9.11 3.29
C GLN A 101 -14.32 9.49 4.75
N ARG A 102 -13.10 9.19 5.24
CA ARG A 102 -12.66 9.61 6.58
C ARG A 102 -12.44 11.11 6.67
N PHE A 103 -11.99 11.75 5.59
CA PHE A 103 -11.85 13.21 5.58
C PHE A 103 -13.20 13.93 5.50
N LEU A 104 -14.15 13.40 4.73
CA LEU A 104 -15.50 13.97 4.59
C LEU A 104 -16.35 13.81 5.86
N SER A 105 -16.03 12.86 6.74
CA SER A 105 -16.74 12.69 8.02
C SER A 105 -16.26 13.64 9.12
N LEU A 106 -15.17 14.37 8.90
CA LEU A 106 -14.64 15.36 9.84
C LEU A 106 -15.36 16.71 9.73
N PRO A 107 -15.56 17.42 10.85
CA PRO A 107 -16.37 18.63 10.88
C PRO A 107 -15.69 19.85 10.24
N SER A 108 -14.36 19.85 10.12
CA SER A 108 -13.60 20.97 9.57
C SER A 108 -12.32 20.54 8.84
N MET A 109 -11.85 21.38 7.91
CA MET A 109 -10.58 21.18 7.21
C MET A 109 -9.38 21.17 8.17
N ARG A 110 -9.45 21.93 9.27
CA ARG A 110 -8.39 21.94 10.29
C ARG A 110 -8.25 20.58 10.96
N ASP A 111 -9.36 19.87 11.16
CA ASP A 111 -9.34 18.54 11.75
C ASP A 111 -8.85 17.48 10.76
N VAL A 112 -9.11 17.66 9.46
CA VAL A 112 -8.50 16.85 8.40
C VAL A 112 -6.97 16.96 8.46
N TYR A 113 -6.40 18.18 8.50
CA TYR A 113 -4.95 18.36 8.59
C TYR A 113 -4.35 17.75 9.86
N LYS A 114 -4.98 17.97 11.02
CA LYS A 114 -4.55 17.34 12.29
C LYS A 114 -4.54 15.81 12.18
N THR A 115 -5.58 15.23 11.59
CA THR A 115 -5.71 13.78 11.42
C THR A 115 -4.60 13.22 10.52
N VAL A 116 -4.30 13.91 9.41
CA VAL A 116 -3.22 13.52 8.50
C VAL A 116 -1.86 13.59 9.19
N TRP A 117 -1.57 14.66 9.93
CA TRP A 117 -0.32 14.79 10.68
C TRP A 117 -0.18 13.73 11.78
N LEU A 118 -1.23 13.48 12.56
CA LEU A 118 -1.23 12.45 13.60
C LEU A 118 -1.03 11.05 13.00
N ALA A 119 -1.71 10.74 11.89
CA ALA A 119 -1.53 9.48 11.19
C ALA A 119 -0.10 9.32 10.63
N THR A 120 0.49 10.41 10.14
CA THR A 120 1.86 10.42 9.63
C THR A 120 2.86 10.18 10.76
N ALA A 121 2.74 10.87 11.89
CA ALA A 121 3.57 10.64 13.07
C ALA A 121 3.45 9.20 13.59
N GLY A 122 2.23 8.66 13.67
CA GLY A 122 2.00 7.27 14.07
C GLY A 122 2.68 6.26 13.15
N LYS A 123 2.61 6.46 11.82
CA LYS A 123 3.32 5.60 10.85
C LYS A 123 4.83 5.68 11.00
N ILE A 124 5.39 6.87 11.21
CA ILE A 124 6.84 7.05 11.44
C ILE A 124 7.28 6.24 12.66
N ILE A 125 6.54 6.31 13.77
CA ILE A 125 6.85 5.55 14.98
C ILE A 125 6.80 4.04 14.70
N ILE A 126 5.68 3.54 14.15
CA ILE A 126 5.50 2.12 13.88
C ILE A 126 6.58 1.58 12.93
N TYR A 127 6.84 2.28 11.82
CA TYR A 127 7.87 1.85 10.88
C TYR A 127 9.26 1.87 11.51
N THR A 128 9.60 2.86 12.34
CA THR A 128 10.88 2.90 13.05
C THR A 128 11.04 1.69 13.97
N LEU A 129 9.99 1.34 14.73
CA LEU A 129 10.01 0.14 15.59
C LEU A 129 10.17 -1.14 14.76
N LEU A 130 9.46 -1.27 13.64
CA LEU A 130 9.55 -2.43 12.75
C LEU A 130 10.93 -2.55 12.07
N PHE A 131 11.54 -1.44 11.66
CA PHE A 131 12.91 -1.44 11.12
C PHE A 131 13.91 -1.88 12.18
N TYR A 132 13.76 -1.41 13.43
CA TYR A 132 14.60 -1.85 14.53
C TYR A 132 14.44 -3.34 14.84
N ILE A 133 13.22 -3.87 14.80
CA ILE A 133 12.99 -5.32 14.93
C ILE A 133 13.66 -6.08 13.78
N GLY A 134 13.64 -5.56 12.55
CA GLY A 134 14.40 -6.14 11.43
C GLY A 134 15.91 -6.22 11.71
N MET A 135 16.48 -5.19 12.32
CA MET A 135 17.89 -5.19 12.75
C MET A 135 18.16 -6.22 13.87
N LEU A 136 17.24 -6.37 14.82
CA LEU A 136 17.31 -7.39 15.88
C LEU A 136 17.27 -8.81 15.32
N ILE A 137 16.34 -9.09 14.40
CA ILE A 137 16.23 -10.39 13.73
C ILE A 137 17.57 -10.72 13.06
N TYR A 138 18.16 -9.77 12.33
CA TYR A 138 19.45 -10.00 11.69
C TYR A 138 20.57 -10.25 12.72
N SER A 139 20.70 -9.42 13.76
CA SER A 139 21.75 -9.57 14.78
C SER A 139 21.64 -10.92 15.51
N THR A 140 20.42 -11.38 15.78
CA THR A 140 20.14 -12.68 16.42
C THR A 140 20.54 -13.85 15.52
N TYR A 141 20.19 -13.78 14.23
CA TYR A 141 20.41 -14.86 13.28
C TYR A 141 21.65 -14.70 12.40
N LYS A 142 22.57 -13.78 12.73
CA LYS A 142 23.71 -13.43 11.86
C LYS A 142 24.60 -14.63 11.49
N ASN A 143 24.70 -15.60 12.39
CA ASN A 143 25.54 -16.80 12.23
C ASN A 143 24.75 -18.02 11.72
N CYS A 144 23.42 -17.96 11.75
CA CYS A 144 22.57 -19.02 11.23
C CYS A 144 21.27 -18.44 10.70
N ASP A 145 21.23 -18.17 9.40
CA ASP A 145 20.04 -17.63 8.76
C ASP A 145 18.90 -18.67 8.67
N PRO A 146 17.69 -18.39 9.21
CA PRO A 146 16.57 -19.33 9.25
C PRO A 146 16.01 -19.67 7.87
N LEU A 147 16.22 -18.80 6.89
CA LEU A 147 15.73 -18.98 5.54
C LEU A 147 16.68 -19.89 4.74
N ALA A 148 17.99 -19.66 4.80
CA ALA A 148 18.98 -20.53 4.17
C ALA A 148 19.05 -21.92 4.80
N SER A 149 18.89 -22.00 6.12
CA SER A 149 18.82 -23.27 6.86
C SER A 149 17.51 -24.04 6.69
N LYS A 150 16.55 -23.50 5.91
CA LYS A 150 15.22 -24.06 5.65
C LYS A 150 14.36 -24.27 6.91
N MET A 151 14.69 -23.63 8.03
CA MET A 151 13.80 -23.53 9.20
C MET A 151 12.52 -22.78 8.83
N VAL A 152 12.64 -21.86 7.88
CA VAL A 152 11.54 -21.03 7.38
C VAL A 152 11.48 -21.10 5.86
N LYS A 153 10.26 -21.12 5.29
CA LYS A 153 10.06 -21.17 3.84
C LYS A 153 10.01 -19.79 3.18
N ARG A 154 9.62 -18.74 3.92
CA ARG A 154 9.41 -17.38 3.41
C ARG A 154 9.97 -16.32 4.33
N THR A 155 10.44 -15.22 3.76
CA THR A 155 10.94 -14.06 4.54
C THR A 155 9.90 -13.48 5.50
N ASP A 156 8.61 -13.54 5.16
CA ASP A 156 7.53 -12.97 5.97
C ASP A 156 7.28 -13.76 7.27
N GLN A 157 7.83 -14.98 7.39
CA GLN A 157 7.72 -15.82 8.57
C GLN A 157 8.86 -15.60 9.58
N LEU A 158 9.84 -14.74 9.26
CA LEU A 158 10.98 -14.45 10.15
C LEU A 158 10.55 -13.78 11.45
N LEU A 159 9.64 -12.80 11.40
CA LEU A 159 9.16 -12.13 12.60
C LEU A 159 8.40 -13.08 13.54
N PRO A 160 7.43 -13.89 13.07
CA PRO A 160 6.82 -14.92 13.90
C PRO A 160 7.82 -15.91 14.51
N LEU A 161 8.82 -16.36 13.74
CA LEU A 161 9.86 -17.25 14.26
C LEU A 161 10.65 -16.56 15.38
N TYR A 162 11.12 -15.34 15.13
CA TYR A 162 11.88 -14.55 16.10
C TYR A 162 11.12 -14.35 17.42
N VAL A 163 9.82 -14.08 17.33
CA VAL A 163 8.98 -13.94 18.53
C VAL A 163 8.86 -15.25 19.29
N LEU A 164 8.79 -16.40 18.60
CA LEU A 164 8.74 -17.70 19.26
C LEU A 164 10.07 -18.06 19.91
N ASP A 165 11.20 -17.76 19.27
CA ASP A 165 12.53 -18.05 19.80
C ASP A 165 12.84 -17.18 21.03
N GLU A 166 12.61 -15.87 20.93
CA GLU A 166 12.91 -14.94 22.02
C GLU A 166 11.85 -14.99 23.13
N MET A 167 10.57 -15.01 22.78
CA MET A 167 9.46 -14.83 23.74
C MET A 167 8.67 -16.11 24.00
N GLY A 168 9.11 -17.26 23.50
CA GLY A 168 8.39 -18.54 23.66
C GLY A 168 8.21 -18.97 25.12
N THR A 169 9.13 -18.59 26.00
CA THR A 169 9.03 -18.88 27.44
C THR A 169 7.98 -18.03 28.16
N TRP A 170 7.58 -16.88 27.59
CA TRP A 170 6.61 -15.98 28.18
C TRP A 170 5.21 -16.41 27.74
N ALA A 171 4.57 -17.23 28.58
CA ALA A 171 3.24 -17.77 28.32
C ALA A 171 2.25 -16.67 27.92
N GLY A 172 1.64 -16.83 26.74
CA GLY A 172 0.65 -15.89 26.20
C GLY A 172 1.22 -14.70 25.42
N PHE A 173 2.51 -14.37 25.51
CA PHE A 173 3.08 -13.23 24.79
C PHE A 173 3.10 -13.43 23.27
N PRO A 174 3.66 -14.52 22.71
CA PRO A 174 3.62 -14.76 21.26
C PRO A 174 2.19 -14.77 20.73
N GLY A 175 1.26 -15.39 21.47
CA GLY A 175 -0.16 -15.42 21.13
C GLY A 175 -0.79 -14.03 21.09
N THR A 176 -0.46 -13.16 22.06
CA THR A 176 -0.99 -11.79 22.12
C THR A 176 -0.49 -10.93 20.97
N LEU A 177 0.81 -10.99 20.64
CA LEU A 177 1.35 -10.26 19.49
C LEU A 177 0.69 -10.73 18.19
N VAL A 178 0.67 -12.04 17.95
CA VAL A 178 0.07 -12.62 16.74
C VAL A 178 -1.42 -12.26 16.65
N ALA A 179 -2.18 -12.38 17.74
CA ALA A 179 -3.59 -11.99 17.78
C ALA A 179 -3.79 -10.50 17.47
N SER A 180 -2.95 -9.60 18.01
CA SER A 180 -3.06 -8.16 17.75
C SER A 180 -2.82 -7.82 16.27
N VAL A 181 -1.84 -8.46 15.62
CA VAL A 181 -1.54 -8.28 14.19
C VAL A 181 -2.68 -8.80 13.32
N PHE A 182 -3.22 -9.99 13.62
CA PHE A 182 -4.35 -10.54 12.89
C PHE A 182 -5.61 -9.67 13.06
N SER A 183 -5.91 -9.23 14.28
CA SER A 183 -7.06 -8.36 14.54
C SER A 183 -6.95 -7.02 13.80
N ALA A 184 -5.77 -6.38 13.78
CA ALA A 184 -5.54 -5.17 13.01
C ALA A 184 -5.73 -5.41 11.49
N SER A 185 -5.28 -6.56 10.99
CA SER A 185 -5.44 -6.95 9.59
C SER A 185 -6.92 -7.19 9.23
N ILE A 186 -7.68 -7.86 10.09
CA ILE A 186 -9.12 -8.10 9.91
C ILE A 186 -9.89 -6.78 9.87
N GLY A 187 -9.57 -5.83 10.75
CA GLY A 187 -10.18 -4.48 10.74
C GLY A 187 -9.91 -3.72 9.43
N ALA A 188 -8.69 -3.81 8.91
CA ALA A 188 -8.33 -3.23 7.61
C ALA A 188 -9.10 -3.88 6.44
N VAL A 189 -9.18 -5.22 6.42
CA VAL A 189 -9.95 -5.96 5.39
C VAL A 189 -11.43 -5.59 5.45
N ALA A 190 -12.02 -5.54 6.65
CA ALA A 190 -13.42 -5.14 6.82
C ALA A 190 -13.68 -3.72 6.29
N THR A 191 -12.76 -2.77 6.56
CA THR A 191 -12.86 -1.41 6.02
C THR A 191 -12.83 -1.41 4.49
N MET A 192 -11.93 -2.18 3.86
CA MET A 192 -11.85 -2.29 2.40
C MET A 192 -13.11 -2.90 1.78
N LEU A 193 -13.62 -4.00 2.34
CA LEU A 193 -14.84 -4.66 1.88
C LEU A 193 -16.07 -3.75 1.99
N ASN A 194 -16.17 -2.98 3.08
CA ASN A 194 -17.23 -2.00 3.26
C ASN A 194 -17.12 -0.85 2.24
N GLY A 195 -15.91 -0.35 1.98
CA GLY A 195 -15.65 0.66 0.97
C GLY A 195 -16.06 0.20 -0.44
N MET A 196 -15.65 -1.02 -0.83
CA MET A 196 -16.02 -1.62 -2.11
C MET A 196 -17.53 -1.83 -2.23
N THR A 197 -18.17 -2.33 -1.18
CA THR A 197 -19.63 -2.52 -1.14
C THR A 197 -20.37 -1.20 -1.31
N ALA A 198 -19.94 -0.14 -0.62
CA ALA A 198 -20.55 1.18 -0.73
C ALA A 198 -20.42 1.76 -2.15
N VAL A 199 -19.24 1.61 -2.77
CA VAL A 199 -18.99 2.02 -4.16
C VAL A 199 -19.88 1.22 -5.13
N THR A 200 -19.97 -0.10 -4.99
CA THR A 200 -20.82 -0.93 -5.86
C THR A 200 -22.29 -0.53 -5.75
N VAL A 201 -22.82 -0.34 -4.55
CA VAL A 201 -24.23 0.01 -4.37
C VAL A 201 -24.53 1.42 -4.88
N ARG A 202 -23.71 2.41 -4.52
CA ARG A 202 -23.97 3.81 -4.90
C ARG A 202 -23.68 4.08 -6.36
N ASP A 203 -22.51 3.68 -6.84
CA ASP A 203 -22.03 4.10 -8.14
C ASP A 203 -22.55 3.18 -9.26
N PHE A 204 -22.58 1.86 -9.02
CA PHE A 204 -23.04 0.90 -10.04
C PHE A 204 -24.55 0.68 -9.98
N VAL A 205 -25.11 0.34 -8.81
CA VAL A 205 -26.52 -0.04 -8.71
C VAL A 205 -27.46 1.16 -8.74
N GLN A 206 -27.19 2.19 -7.92
CA GLN A 206 -28.02 3.38 -7.86
C GLN A 206 -27.66 4.39 -8.97
N GLY A 207 -26.37 4.56 -9.26
CA GLY A 207 -25.88 5.47 -10.30
C GLY A 207 -26.10 4.94 -11.71
N MET A 208 -25.37 3.90 -12.11
CA MET A 208 -25.39 3.40 -13.49
C MET A 208 -26.66 2.63 -13.85
N LEU A 209 -27.11 1.70 -13.02
CA LEU A 209 -28.34 0.93 -13.26
C LEU A 209 -29.61 1.73 -12.91
N ARG A 210 -29.47 2.93 -12.32
CA ARG A 210 -30.56 3.84 -11.92
C ARG A 210 -31.65 3.16 -11.08
N LYS A 211 -31.29 2.10 -10.35
CA LYS A 211 -32.24 1.35 -9.53
C LYS A 211 -32.47 2.12 -8.24
N LYS A 212 -33.70 2.59 -8.03
CA LYS A 212 -34.13 3.17 -6.76
C LYS A 212 -34.30 2.05 -5.75
N LEU A 213 -33.48 2.04 -4.72
CA LEU A 213 -33.55 1.09 -3.62
C LEU A 213 -34.03 1.80 -2.36
N THR A 214 -34.90 1.16 -1.60
CA THR A 214 -35.19 1.58 -0.23
C THR A 214 -33.96 1.35 0.66
N GLU A 215 -33.89 2.01 1.82
CA GLU A 215 -32.76 1.83 2.75
C GLU A 215 -32.60 0.37 3.20
N VAL A 216 -33.71 -0.35 3.39
CA VAL A 216 -33.72 -1.76 3.81
C VAL A 216 -33.18 -2.67 2.69
N GLU A 217 -33.61 -2.44 1.44
CA GLU A 217 -33.12 -3.19 0.29
C GLU A 217 -31.64 -2.91 0.03
N ALA A 218 -31.20 -1.65 0.12
CA ALA A 218 -29.81 -1.27 -0.03
C ALA A 218 -28.93 -1.89 1.06
N GLY A 219 -29.40 -1.92 2.32
CA GLY A 219 -28.71 -2.58 3.42
C GLY A 219 -28.60 -4.09 3.24
N THR A 220 -29.66 -4.75 2.78
CA THR A 220 -29.66 -6.19 2.52
C THR A 220 -28.75 -6.55 1.35
N LEU A 221 -28.84 -5.81 0.26
CA LEU A 221 -27.96 -5.97 -0.91
C LEU A 221 -26.49 -5.75 -0.54
N SER A 222 -26.20 -4.76 0.28
CA SER A 222 -24.85 -4.49 0.77
C SER A 222 -24.25 -5.69 1.49
N LYS A 223 -25.03 -6.40 2.32
CA LYS A 223 -24.56 -7.60 3.02
C LYS A 223 -24.17 -8.72 2.06
N PHE A 224 -24.98 -8.96 1.03
CA PHE A 224 -24.68 -9.99 0.02
C PHE A 224 -23.48 -9.63 -0.85
N ILE A 225 -23.36 -8.36 -1.27
CA ILE A 225 -22.19 -7.89 -2.03
C ILE A 225 -20.91 -8.00 -1.18
N CYS A 226 -20.97 -7.58 0.09
CA CYS A 226 -19.83 -7.68 1.01
C CYS A 226 -19.41 -9.14 1.21
N LEU A 227 -20.37 -10.06 1.40
CA LEU A 227 -20.09 -11.50 1.48
C LEU A 227 -19.45 -12.04 0.20
N GLY A 228 -19.95 -11.62 -0.97
CA GLY A 228 -19.40 -11.99 -2.27
C GLY A 228 -17.94 -11.55 -2.45
N PHE A 229 -17.61 -10.30 -2.10
CA PHE A 229 -16.22 -9.83 -2.10
C PHE A 229 -15.35 -10.56 -1.08
N GLY A 230 -15.89 -10.90 0.09
CA GLY A 230 -15.19 -11.72 1.08
C GLY A 230 -14.83 -13.10 0.54
N LEU A 231 -15.78 -13.82 -0.07
CA LEU A 231 -15.53 -15.12 -0.69
C LEU A 231 -14.54 -15.03 -1.87
N ALA A 232 -14.66 -14.00 -2.70
CA ALA A 232 -13.71 -13.77 -3.79
C ALA A 232 -12.29 -13.53 -3.24
N SER A 233 -12.15 -12.73 -2.17
CA SER A 233 -10.86 -12.46 -1.54
C SER A 233 -10.20 -13.73 -0.98
N LEU A 234 -10.99 -14.66 -0.42
CA LEU A 234 -10.49 -15.98 0.02
C LEU A 234 -9.96 -16.80 -1.16
N GLY A 235 -10.64 -16.75 -2.32
CA GLY A 235 -10.14 -17.38 -3.55
C GLY A 235 -8.79 -16.82 -4.01
N PHE A 236 -8.62 -15.49 -3.95
CA PHE A 236 -7.37 -14.84 -4.34
C PHE A 236 -6.16 -15.23 -3.46
N VAL A 237 -6.37 -15.67 -2.21
CA VAL A 237 -5.28 -16.13 -1.33
C VAL A 237 -4.48 -17.27 -1.97
N PHE A 238 -5.13 -18.18 -2.69
CA PHE A 238 -4.44 -19.29 -3.37
C PHE A 238 -3.48 -18.79 -4.46
N LEU A 239 -3.86 -17.76 -5.21
CA LEU A 239 -3.00 -17.15 -6.23
C LEU A 239 -1.82 -16.40 -5.59
N VAL A 240 -2.10 -15.57 -4.57
CA VAL A 240 -1.06 -14.82 -3.85
C VAL A 240 -0.08 -15.75 -3.14
N SER A 241 -0.52 -16.94 -2.71
CA SER A 241 0.36 -17.94 -2.11
C SER A 241 1.47 -18.42 -3.05
N GLN A 242 1.31 -18.26 -4.37
CA GLN A 242 2.30 -18.67 -5.37
C GLN A 242 3.25 -17.54 -5.80
N ILE A 243 3.08 -16.34 -5.23
CA ILE A 243 3.88 -15.16 -5.57
C ILE A 243 4.89 -14.91 -4.44
N GLY A 244 6.15 -14.68 -4.79
CA GLY A 244 7.20 -14.28 -3.84
C GLY A 244 7.13 -12.78 -3.52
N GLY A 245 7.63 -12.39 -2.34
CA GLY A 245 7.75 -10.97 -1.96
C GLY A 245 6.40 -10.26 -1.83
N LEU A 246 5.62 -10.63 -0.82
CA LEU A 246 4.25 -10.14 -0.60
C LEU A 246 4.18 -8.60 -0.54
N LEU A 247 5.14 -7.98 0.16
CA LEU A 247 5.21 -6.53 0.32
C LEU A 247 5.35 -5.82 -1.05
N GLN A 248 6.30 -6.26 -1.87
CA GLN A 248 6.55 -5.68 -3.19
C GLN A 248 5.36 -5.85 -4.12
N THR A 249 4.74 -7.03 -4.12
CA THR A 249 3.54 -7.30 -4.92
C THR A 249 2.38 -6.40 -4.51
N ALA A 250 2.16 -6.23 -3.20
CA ALA A 250 1.12 -5.36 -2.67
C ALA A 250 1.32 -3.89 -3.07
N TYR A 251 2.54 -3.36 -2.94
CA TYR A 251 2.88 -2.00 -3.39
C TYR A 251 2.76 -1.85 -4.91
N SER A 252 3.17 -2.86 -5.69
CA SER A 252 3.07 -2.82 -7.16
C SER A 252 1.63 -2.70 -7.63
N ILE A 253 0.73 -3.56 -7.11
CA ILE A 253 -0.70 -3.56 -7.47
C ILE A 253 -1.36 -2.27 -6.99
N THR A 254 -1.09 -1.86 -5.75
CA THR A 254 -1.67 -0.63 -5.20
C THR A 254 -1.16 0.60 -5.93
N GLY A 255 0.12 0.63 -6.30
CA GLY A 255 0.71 1.70 -7.11
C GLY A 255 0.12 1.76 -8.50
N LEU A 256 -0.09 0.61 -9.16
CA LEU A 256 -0.76 0.54 -10.45
C LEU A 256 -2.17 1.17 -10.38
N VAL A 257 -3.04 0.63 -9.53
CA VAL A 257 -4.45 1.05 -9.45
C VAL A 257 -4.56 2.48 -8.91
N GLY A 258 -3.81 2.80 -7.86
CA GLY A 258 -3.77 4.12 -7.24
C GLY A 258 -3.21 5.19 -8.18
N GLY A 259 -2.19 4.85 -8.98
CA GLY A 259 -1.60 5.77 -9.95
C GLY A 259 -2.52 6.08 -11.12
N VAL A 260 -3.25 5.08 -11.65
CA VAL A 260 -4.28 5.31 -12.67
C VAL A 260 -5.39 6.21 -12.11
N GLY A 261 -5.85 5.93 -10.89
CA GLY A 261 -6.81 6.79 -10.18
C GLY A 261 -6.30 8.23 -10.05
N LEU A 262 -5.08 8.41 -9.52
CA LEU A 262 -4.47 9.72 -9.35
C LEU A 262 -4.30 10.47 -10.67
N GLY A 263 -3.95 9.78 -11.74
CA GLY A 263 -3.82 10.39 -13.07
C GLY A 263 -5.13 10.94 -13.60
N ILE A 264 -6.25 10.22 -13.46
CA ILE A 264 -7.58 10.69 -13.91
C ILE A 264 -8.03 11.90 -13.09
N TYR A 265 -7.89 11.85 -11.76
CA TYR A 265 -8.24 12.97 -10.89
C TYR A 265 -7.39 14.20 -11.21
N THR A 266 -6.09 14.00 -11.43
CA THR A 266 -5.18 15.08 -11.84
C THR A 266 -5.56 15.62 -13.21
N LEU A 267 -5.91 14.75 -14.17
CA LEU A 267 -6.38 15.13 -15.50
C LEU A 267 -7.62 16.05 -15.38
N GLY A 268 -8.64 15.63 -14.63
CA GLY A 268 -9.87 16.42 -14.46
C GLY A 268 -9.68 17.73 -13.70
N VAL A 269 -8.82 17.76 -12.68
CA VAL A 269 -8.62 18.94 -11.82
C VAL A 269 -7.74 20.00 -12.49
N PHE A 270 -6.74 19.59 -13.26
CA PHE A 270 -5.74 20.51 -13.84
C PHE A 270 -5.91 20.75 -15.35
N PHE A 271 -6.60 19.87 -16.09
CA PHE A 271 -6.77 19.97 -17.54
C PHE A 271 -8.26 19.98 -17.91
N PRO A 272 -8.98 21.10 -17.75
CA PRO A 272 -10.42 21.14 -17.99
C PRO A 272 -10.82 21.09 -19.47
N TRP A 273 -9.86 21.12 -20.40
CA TRP A 273 -10.10 20.76 -21.81
C TRP A 273 -10.17 19.24 -22.03
N ALA A 274 -9.75 18.42 -21.05
CA ALA A 274 -9.85 16.98 -21.15
C ALA A 274 -11.32 16.54 -21.08
N ASN A 275 -11.72 15.71 -22.04
CA ASN A 275 -13.07 15.17 -22.14
C ASN A 275 -13.17 13.75 -21.54
N TRP A 276 -14.40 13.25 -21.35
CA TRP A 276 -14.64 11.94 -20.75
C TRP A 276 -14.09 10.78 -21.60
N LYS A 277 -14.06 10.92 -22.93
CA LYS A 277 -13.52 9.92 -23.86
C LYS A 277 -12.01 9.76 -23.67
N GLY A 278 -11.30 10.88 -23.51
CA GLY A 278 -9.88 10.92 -23.21
C GLY A 278 -9.59 10.35 -21.84
N ALA A 279 -10.34 10.76 -20.81
CA ALA A 279 -10.22 10.15 -19.49
C ALA A 279 -10.38 8.61 -19.55
N LEU A 280 -11.41 8.10 -20.23
CA LEU A 280 -11.64 6.66 -20.39
C LEU A 280 -10.50 5.96 -21.15
N GLY A 281 -10.02 6.57 -22.24
CA GLY A 281 -8.90 6.03 -22.99
C GLY A 281 -7.59 6.01 -22.19
N GLY A 282 -7.32 7.07 -21.42
CA GLY A 282 -6.19 7.14 -20.50
C GLY A 282 -6.22 6.06 -19.43
N ILE A 283 -7.41 5.75 -18.89
CA ILE A 283 -7.62 4.63 -17.96
C ILE A 283 -7.25 3.31 -18.63
N ILE A 284 -7.90 2.99 -19.76
CA ILE A 284 -7.77 1.69 -20.40
C ILE A 284 -6.32 1.44 -20.85
N CYS A 285 -5.70 2.42 -21.53
CA CYS A 285 -4.33 2.28 -22.02
C CYS A 285 -3.33 2.20 -20.86
N SER A 286 -3.46 3.05 -19.84
CA SER A 286 -2.53 3.01 -18.70
C SER A 286 -2.67 1.73 -17.89
N PHE A 287 -3.90 1.25 -17.70
CA PHE A 287 -4.15 0.03 -16.94
C PHE A 287 -3.61 -1.19 -17.69
N ALA A 288 -3.87 -1.30 -19.00
CA ALA A 288 -3.37 -2.40 -19.83
C ALA A 288 -1.83 -2.43 -19.88
N PHE A 289 -1.20 -1.27 -20.10
CA PHE A 289 0.26 -1.18 -20.14
C PHE A 289 0.88 -1.55 -18.79
N MET A 290 0.34 -1.03 -17.69
CA MET A 290 0.91 -1.30 -16.37
C MET A 290 0.64 -2.71 -15.88
N ILE A 291 -0.46 -3.36 -16.30
CA ILE A 291 -0.66 -4.80 -16.08
C ILE A 291 0.45 -5.59 -16.76
N TRP A 292 0.78 -5.27 -18.02
CA TRP A 292 1.86 -5.94 -18.74
C TRP A 292 3.22 -5.75 -18.04
N VAL A 293 3.53 -4.54 -17.57
CA VAL A 293 4.76 -4.25 -16.81
C VAL A 293 4.81 -5.02 -15.49
N VAL A 294 3.75 -4.95 -14.67
CA VAL A 294 3.71 -5.62 -13.35
C VAL A 294 3.76 -7.13 -13.51
N TRP A 295 3.01 -7.70 -14.46
CA TRP A 295 3.02 -9.13 -14.71
C TRP A 295 4.37 -9.62 -15.23
N GLY A 296 4.98 -8.87 -16.16
CA GLY A 296 6.33 -9.15 -16.66
C GLY A 296 7.38 -9.12 -15.56
N ALA A 297 7.31 -8.15 -14.64
CA ALA A 297 8.21 -8.08 -13.48
C ALA A 297 8.01 -9.25 -12.50
N VAL A 298 6.76 -9.69 -12.26
CA VAL A 298 6.46 -10.86 -11.42
C VAL A 298 6.99 -12.15 -12.05
N MET A 299 6.82 -12.32 -13.36
CA MET A 299 7.33 -13.48 -14.09
C MET A 299 8.86 -13.50 -14.09
N ALA A 300 9.52 -12.38 -14.42
CA ALA A 300 10.97 -12.27 -14.33
C ALA A 300 11.48 -12.63 -12.93
N SER A 301 10.78 -12.20 -11.87
CA SER A 301 11.13 -12.54 -10.50
C SER A 301 10.96 -14.03 -10.16
N LYS A 302 10.03 -14.73 -10.81
CA LYS A 302 9.88 -16.19 -10.68
C LYS A 302 10.99 -16.94 -11.43
N ASP A 303 11.42 -16.42 -12.57
CA ASP A 303 12.47 -16.99 -13.41
C ASP A 303 13.89 -16.74 -12.86
N GLY A 304 13.99 -16.25 -11.61
CA GLY A 304 15.25 -16.10 -10.89
C GLY A 304 15.80 -14.66 -10.83
N TYR A 305 15.16 -13.69 -11.49
CA TYR A 305 15.60 -12.30 -11.40
C TYR A 305 15.31 -11.69 -10.03
N GLN A 306 16.36 -11.36 -9.29
CA GLN A 306 16.22 -10.61 -8.04
C GLN A 306 16.74 -9.18 -8.23
N SER A 307 15.82 -8.21 -8.32
CA SER A 307 16.10 -6.76 -8.41
C SER A 307 16.97 -6.23 -7.26
N ALA A 308 17.04 -6.96 -6.14
CA ALA A 308 17.99 -6.69 -5.07
C ALA A 308 18.77 -7.97 -4.76
N HIS A 309 20.07 -7.99 -5.07
CA HIS A 309 20.96 -9.06 -4.62
C HIS A 309 20.91 -9.10 -3.09
N ARG A 310 20.51 -10.24 -2.53
CA ARG A 310 20.52 -10.41 -1.08
C ARG A 310 21.96 -10.28 -0.61
N LYS A 311 22.21 -9.37 0.34
CA LYS A 311 23.51 -9.26 1.01
C LYS A 311 23.87 -10.61 1.65
N PRO A 312 25.16 -10.99 1.69
CA PRO A 312 25.59 -12.30 2.14
C PRO A 312 25.05 -12.64 3.54
N ILE A 313 24.74 -13.92 3.72
CA ILE A 313 24.20 -14.51 4.93
C ILE A 313 25.08 -15.69 5.32
N SER A 314 25.24 -15.93 6.63
CA SER A 314 26.03 -17.04 7.15
C SER A 314 25.14 -18.22 7.55
N VAL A 315 25.64 -19.43 7.31
CA VAL A 315 25.06 -20.71 7.77
C VAL A 315 26.04 -21.51 8.64
N GLU A 316 27.16 -20.89 9.04
CA GLU A 316 28.30 -21.59 9.68
C GLU A 316 27.94 -22.28 10.99
N ASN A 317 27.03 -21.70 11.77
CA ASN A 317 26.58 -22.25 13.06
C ASN A 317 25.16 -22.84 13.01
N CYS A 318 24.66 -23.19 11.82
CA CYS A 318 23.39 -23.90 11.72
C CYS A 318 23.55 -25.39 12.03
N LEU A 319 22.57 -25.95 12.75
CA LEU A 319 22.52 -27.38 13.09
C LEU A 319 22.24 -28.29 11.88
N CYS A 320 21.92 -27.72 10.71
CA CYS A 320 21.53 -28.44 9.51
C CYS A 320 22.51 -28.19 8.35
N ASN A 321 22.79 -29.24 7.57
CA ASN A 321 23.58 -29.18 6.33
C ASN A 321 22.82 -28.37 5.26
N ALA A 322 22.95 -27.05 5.32
CA ALA A 322 22.39 -26.14 4.33
C ALA A 322 23.47 -25.73 3.33
N THR A 323 23.33 -26.17 2.08
CA THR A 323 24.09 -25.60 0.97
C THR A 323 23.54 -24.20 0.65
N LEU A 324 24.43 -23.21 0.65
CA LEU A 324 24.11 -21.89 0.12
C LEU A 324 23.79 -22.04 -1.37
N GLU A 325 22.54 -21.79 -1.76
CA GLU A 325 22.20 -21.61 -3.17
C GLU A 325 22.85 -20.32 -3.65
N VAL A 326 23.96 -20.46 -4.38
CA VAL A 326 24.61 -19.34 -5.07
C VAL A 326 23.58 -18.80 -6.06
N SER A 327 23.19 -17.53 -5.87
CA SER A 327 22.31 -16.84 -6.81
C SER A 327 23.01 -16.80 -8.16
N GLN A 328 22.58 -17.66 -9.10
CA GLN A 328 23.05 -17.62 -10.48
C GLN A 328 22.61 -16.29 -11.09
N GLU A 329 23.54 -15.62 -11.78
CA GLU A 329 23.14 -14.49 -12.62
C GLU A 329 22.10 -14.96 -13.64
N PRO A 330 21.02 -14.19 -13.86
CA PRO A 330 20.01 -14.55 -14.84
C PRO A 330 20.68 -14.66 -16.21
N SER A 331 20.67 -15.86 -16.79
CA SER A 331 21.24 -16.16 -18.10
C SER A 331 20.44 -15.57 -19.27
N GLU A 332 19.27 -15.00 -18.99
CA GLU A 332 18.33 -14.49 -19.99
C GLU A 332 18.19 -12.96 -19.90
N TYR A 333 18.18 -12.30 -21.06
CA TYR A 333 18.02 -10.85 -21.14
C TYR A 333 16.63 -10.43 -20.67
N ILE A 334 16.58 -9.68 -19.58
CA ILE A 334 15.35 -9.13 -19.03
C ILE A 334 15.17 -7.69 -19.52
N LEU A 335 14.01 -7.41 -20.11
CA LEU A 335 13.62 -6.07 -20.54
C LEU A 335 13.81 -5.05 -19.41
N PRO A 336 14.48 -3.90 -19.66
CA PRO A 336 14.76 -2.90 -18.61
C PRO A 336 13.52 -2.41 -17.86
N ILE A 337 12.36 -2.37 -18.53
CA ILE A 337 11.10 -1.94 -17.93
C ILE A 337 10.64 -2.83 -16.77
N TYR A 338 11.00 -4.12 -16.78
CA TYR A 338 10.68 -5.06 -15.70
C TYR A 338 11.65 -4.96 -14.52
N LYS A 339 12.76 -4.23 -14.68
CA LYS A 339 13.75 -3.97 -13.64
C LYS A 339 13.43 -2.74 -12.81
N VAL A 340 12.53 -1.88 -13.28
CA VAL A 340 12.15 -0.63 -12.61
C VAL A 340 11.58 -0.91 -11.22
N SER A 341 11.97 -0.11 -10.24
CA SER A 341 11.45 -0.22 -8.87
C SER A 341 9.94 -0.02 -8.85
N TYR A 342 9.26 -0.90 -8.11
CA TYR A 342 7.80 -0.89 -7.94
C TYR A 342 7.26 0.42 -7.35
N LEU A 343 8.11 1.22 -6.68
CA LEU A 343 7.72 2.54 -6.16
C LEU A 343 7.44 3.56 -7.28
N TRP A 344 8.04 3.37 -8.46
CA TRP A 344 7.78 4.21 -9.63
C TRP A 344 6.48 3.89 -10.34
N TYR A 345 5.88 2.71 -10.11
CA TYR A 345 4.68 2.28 -10.83
C TYR A 345 3.51 3.25 -10.66
N THR A 346 3.36 3.87 -9.49
CA THR A 346 2.33 4.90 -9.28
C THR A 346 2.53 6.11 -10.18
N GLY A 347 3.77 6.62 -10.27
CA GLY A 347 4.10 7.77 -11.11
C GLY A 347 3.99 7.44 -12.60
N MET A 348 4.41 6.23 -13.01
CA MET A 348 4.27 5.76 -14.38
C MET A 348 2.79 5.66 -14.79
N SER A 349 1.95 5.01 -13.98
CA SER A 349 0.49 4.93 -14.21
C SER A 349 -0.17 6.32 -14.28
N MET A 350 0.19 7.21 -13.34
CA MET A 350 -0.35 8.57 -13.30
C MET A 350 0.03 9.34 -14.56
N THR A 351 1.31 9.31 -14.93
CA THR A 351 1.82 10.06 -16.09
C THR A 351 1.23 9.53 -17.39
N LEU A 352 1.18 8.20 -17.55
CA LEU A 352 0.66 7.58 -18.76
C LEU A 352 -0.84 7.86 -18.95
N SER A 353 -1.64 7.77 -17.89
CA SER A 353 -3.07 8.09 -17.97
C SER A 353 -3.34 9.56 -18.29
N ILE A 354 -2.53 10.50 -17.76
CA ILE A 354 -2.63 11.92 -18.12
C ILE A 354 -2.26 12.15 -19.59
N ILE A 355 -1.11 11.64 -20.04
CA ILE A 355 -0.62 11.85 -21.42
C ILE A 355 -1.61 11.28 -22.43
N VAL A 356 -2.00 10.02 -22.27
CA VAL A 356 -2.97 9.38 -23.18
C VAL A 356 -4.32 10.07 -23.10
N GLY A 357 -4.74 10.50 -21.91
CA GLY A 357 -5.98 11.23 -21.71
C GLY A 357 -6.02 12.54 -22.50
N ILE A 358 -4.96 13.34 -22.44
CA ILE A 358 -4.84 14.59 -23.20
C ILE A 358 -4.84 14.32 -24.71
N ILE A 359 -4.07 13.33 -25.18
CA ILE A 359 -3.97 12.99 -26.60
C ILE A 359 -5.35 12.60 -27.15
N ILE A 360 -6.05 11.68 -26.48
CA ILE A 360 -7.36 11.21 -26.95
C ILE A 360 -8.41 12.32 -26.86
N SER A 361 -8.34 13.20 -25.85
CA SER A 361 -9.21 14.38 -25.80
C SER A 361 -8.98 15.33 -26.98
N GLY A 362 -7.73 15.53 -27.42
CA GLY A 362 -7.43 16.29 -28.62
C GLY A 362 -7.96 15.64 -29.90
N LEU A 363 -7.94 14.31 -29.98
CA LEU A 363 -8.46 13.57 -31.13
C LEU A 363 -9.99 13.49 -31.19
N THR A 364 -10.68 13.63 -30.06
CA THR A 364 -12.13 13.39 -29.95
C THR A 364 -12.97 14.65 -29.71
N VAL A 365 -12.35 15.83 -29.84
CA VAL A 365 -12.84 17.20 -29.52
C VAL A 365 -12.70 17.55 -28.05
N PHE A 366 -11.94 18.61 -27.75
CA PHE A 366 -11.74 19.10 -26.39
C PHE A 366 -13.05 19.52 -25.72
N GLN A 367 -13.13 19.34 -24.41
CA GLN A 367 -14.23 19.82 -23.58
C GLN A 367 -14.15 21.35 -23.49
N ASP A 368 -15.29 22.04 -23.57
CA ASP A 368 -15.35 23.48 -23.28
C ASP A 368 -15.24 23.69 -21.76
N PRO A 369 -14.20 24.39 -21.26
CA PRO A 369 -14.04 24.64 -19.82
C PRO A 369 -15.17 25.49 -19.21
N ARG A 370 -15.96 26.22 -20.02
CA ARG A 370 -17.07 27.06 -19.55
C ARG A 370 -18.29 26.26 -19.10
N GLU A 371 -18.42 25.02 -19.55
CA GLU A 371 -19.50 24.12 -19.17
C GLU A 371 -19.23 23.40 -17.84
N LEU A 372 -18.00 23.50 -17.32
CA LEU A 372 -17.60 22.82 -16.10
C LEU A 372 -17.93 23.65 -14.86
N ASP A 373 -18.29 22.95 -13.78
CA ASP A 373 -18.39 23.59 -12.47
C ASP A 373 -17.01 24.09 -12.04
N HIS A 374 -16.87 25.42 -11.99
CA HIS A 374 -15.64 26.07 -11.57
C HIS A 374 -15.19 25.63 -10.18
N ALA A 375 -16.06 25.15 -9.28
CA ALA A 375 -15.65 24.65 -7.97
C ALA A 375 -14.75 23.41 -8.05
N LEU A 376 -14.80 22.65 -9.15
CA LEU A 376 -14.05 21.41 -9.35
C LEU A 376 -12.65 21.63 -9.97
N ILE A 377 -12.41 22.80 -10.55
CA ILE A 377 -11.16 23.13 -11.23
C ILE A 377 -10.17 23.74 -10.23
N SER A 378 -8.91 23.31 -10.31
CA SER A 378 -7.82 23.87 -9.49
C SER A 378 -7.70 25.40 -9.65
N PRO A 379 -7.48 26.17 -8.57
CA PRO A 379 -7.20 27.60 -8.66
C PRO A 379 -6.02 27.92 -9.60
N ILE A 380 -5.03 27.04 -9.67
CA ILE A 380 -3.86 27.18 -10.56
C ILE A 380 -4.32 27.08 -12.02
N ALA A 381 -5.12 26.06 -12.35
CA ALA A 381 -5.65 25.90 -13.70
C ALA A 381 -6.47 27.13 -14.09
N LYS A 382 -7.34 27.63 -13.20
CA LYS A 382 -8.12 28.86 -13.43
C LYS A 382 -7.25 30.08 -13.77
N LEU A 383 -6.09 30.23 -13.12
CA LEU A 383 -5.15 31.32 -13.40
C LEU A 383 -4.68 31.28 -14.86
N PHE A 384 -4.36 30.10 -15.36
CA PHE A 384 -3.99 29.90 -16.77
C PHE A 384 -5.18 30.09 -17.72
N PHE A 385 -6.42 29.79 -17.30
CA PHE A 385 -7.62 30.04 -18.12
C PHE A 385 -7.98 31.50 -18.28
N ILE A 386 -7.79 32.32 -17.24
CA ILE A 386 -8.08 33.76 -17.29
C ILE A 386 -7.13 34.47 -18.28
N LEU A 387 -5.99 33.87 -18.63
CA LEU A 387 -5.03 34.42 -19.59
C LEU A 387 -5.31 34.02 -21.06
N VAL A 388 -6.21 33.06 -21.30
CA VAL A 388 -6.47 32.47 -22.63
C VAL A 388 -7.84 32.89 -23.20
N ILE A 389 -8.67 33.59 -22.41
CA ILE A 389 -9.90 34.29 -22.84
C ILE A 389 -9.61 35.78 -22.81
#